data_AF-A0A642PK84-F1
#
_entry.id   AF-A0A642PK84-F1
#
_cell.length_a   1.000
_cell.length_b   1.000
_cell.length_c   1.000
_cell.angle_alpha   90.00
_cell.angle_beta   90.00
_cell.angle_gamma   90.00
#
_symmetry.space_group_name_H-M   'P 1'
#
loop_
_entity.id
_entity.type
_entity.pdbx_description
1 polymer ?
#
loop_
_entity_poly.entity_id
_entity_poly.type
_entity_poly.pdbx_seq_one_letter_code
_entity_poly.pdbx_strand_id
1 'polypeptide(L)'
;YTLTNKTQSRTPSAGRFRVSRDWLVNGNNITVTGNVDARRAGTVNIFSSQDFFMHTFMERLQARGIRCIPAAEAEVSYLFGEFRQDSLSVRMASYETSVQDVVKQIMKESDNLNAEAMLCRLGVQSSGKKRVSAEDGLSAIRMLIKEMGYNPDRYNLADGCGLSNYNYISPELLVSFLRYAYSRTDVFQKLYKALPIGGVDGTLEFRMKKGTLSHRNVHAKTGSFTAINCLAGYLKARNGHEIAFAIMNQNALSGREARAFQDAVCDEVIR
;
A
#
# COMPACT_ATOMS: atom_id res chain seq x y z
N TYR A 1 -6.97 18.98 -17.40
CA TYR A 1 -5.64 18.36 -17.44
C TYR A 1 -4.87 18.93 -18.61
N THR A 2 -3.61 19.32 -18.44
CA THR A 2 -2.77 19.74 -19.57
C THR A 2 -1.48 18.92 -19.58
N LEU A 3 -0.90 18.72 -20.76
CA LEU A 3 0.38 18.04 -20.95
C LEU A 3 1.32 18.95 -21.72
N THR A 4 2.43 19.32 -21.11
CA THR A 4 3.51 20.09 -21.76
C THR A 4 4.75 19.20 -21.88
N ASN A 5 5.16 18.93 -23.12
CA ASN A 5 6.40 18.22 -23.39
C ASN A 5 7.55 19.22 -23.59
N LYS A 6 8.55 19.19 -22.71
CA LYS A 6 9.81 19.96 -22.77
C LYS A 6 11.04 19.04 -22.86
N THR A 7 10.88 17.80 -23.29
CA THR A 7 12.01 16.88 -23.48
C THR A 7 12.88 17.32 -24.64
N GLN A 8 14.16 16.98 -24.58
CA GLN A 8 15.11 17.19 -25.67
C GLN A 8 15.70 15.86 -26.11
N SER A 9 15.78 15.65 -27.42
CA SER A 9 16.27 14.38 -27.98
C SER A 9 17.79 14.37 -28.05
N ARG A 10 18.43 13.34 -27.49
CA ARG A 10 19.90 13.15 -27.50
C ARG A 10 20.69 14.36 -26.99
N THR A 11 20.15 15.05 -25.99
CA THR A 11 20.77 16.21 -25.34
C THR A 11 21.04 15.90 -23.87
N PRO A 12 22.20 15.32 -23.50
CA PRO A 12 22.51 14.95 -22.12
C PRO A 12 22.42 16.12 -21.12
N SER A 13 22.71 17.34 -21.56
CA SER A 13 22.60 18.56 -20.74
C SER A 13 21.18 18.91 -20.31
N ALA A 14 20.14 18.33 -20.95
CA ALA A 14 18.74 18.50 -20.54
C ALA A 14 18.40 17.76 -19.24
N GLY A 15 19.31 16.94 -18.70
CA GLY A 15 19.12 16.20 -17.46
C GLY A 15 18.36 14.89 -17.64
N ARG A 16 18.00 14.23 -16.53
CA ARG A 16 17.29 12.94 -16.55
C ARG A 16 15.83 13.12 -16.98
N PHE A 17 15.31 12.17 -17.76
CA PHE A 17 13.89 12.09 -18.09
C PHE A 17 13.04 12.10 -16.80
N ARG A 18 12.03 12.97 -16.76
CA ARG A 18 11.11 13.09 -15.62
C ARG A 18 9.71 13.44 -16.12
N VAL A 19 8.72 12.83 -15.49
CA VAL A 19 7.30 13.22 -15.58
C VAL A 19 6.92 13.79 -14.23
N SER A 20 6.36 14.99 -14.21
CA SER A 20 5.93 15.69 -12.98
C SER A 20 4.65 16.47 -13.24
N ARG A 21 4.06 16.99 -12.17
CA ARG A 21 3.00 18.00 -12.21
C ARG A 21 3.35 19.18 -11.31
N ASP A 22 2.50 20.18 -11.29
CA ASP A 22 2.55 21.36 -10.42
C ASP A 22 2.10 21.01 -8.99
N TRP A 23 2.94 20.23 -8.30
CA TRP A 23 2.71 19.68 -6.97
C TRP A 23 2.33 20.72 -5.91
N LEU A 24 2.98 21.90 -5.94
CA LEU A 24 2.83 22.93 -4.90
C LEU A 24 1.44 23.56 -4.86
N VAL A 25 0.74 23.58 -5.99
CA VAL A 25 -0.61 24.14 -6.11
C VAL A 25 -1.65 23.05 -6.29
N ASN A 26 -1.27 21.79 -6.06
CA ASN A 26 -2.14 20.64 -6.31
C ASN A 26 -2.73 20.63 -7.72
N GLY A 27 -1.97 21.13 -8.70
CA GLY A 27 -2.45 21.15 -10.07
C GLY A 27 -2.24 19.82 -10.78
N ASN A 28 -2.86 19.76 -11.96
CA ASN A 28 -2.79 18.65 -12.91
C ASN A 28 -2.20 19.12 -14.26
N ASN A 29 -1.25 20.06 -14.22
CA ASN A 29 -0.47 20.49 -15.38
C ASN A 29 0.77 19.61 -15.48
N ILE A 30 0.67 18.57 -16.30
CA ILE A 30 1.70 17.55 -16.45
C ILE A 30 2.83 18.14 -17.29
N THR A 31 4.05 18.09 -16.77
CA THR A 31 5.26 18.48 -17.48
C THR A 31 6.18 17.28 -17.65
N VAL A 32 6.60 17.02 -18.88
CA VAL A 32 7.61 16.02 -19.21
C VAL A 32 8.90 16.74 -19.57
N THR A 33 10.01 16.44 -18.89
CA THR A 33 11.30 17.10 -19.07
C THR A 33 12.44 16.09 -19.20
N GLY A 34 13.62 16.57 -19.59
CA GLY A 34 14.85 15.78 -19.61
C GLY A 34 15.27 15.31 -21.00
N ASN A 35 16.42 14.64 -21.04
CA ASN A 35 16.97 14.00 -22.22
C ASN A 35 16.18 12.72 -22.57
N VAL A 36 15.93 12.52 -23.87
CA VAL A 36 15.31 11.31 -24.43
C VAL A 36 16.17 10.78 -25.57
N ASP A 37 16.73 9.60 -25.38
CA ASP A 37 17.61 8.89 -26.33
C ASP A 37 16.93 7.67 -26.98
N ALA A 38 15.88 7.17 -26.35
CA ALA A 38 15.00 6.11 -26.81
C ALA A 38 13.58 6.34 -26.25
N ARG A 39 12.59 5.53 -26.65
CA ARG A 39 11.23 5.61 -26.09
C ARG A 39 11.29 5.53 -24.57
N ARG A 40 10.72 6.53 -23.88
CA ARG A 40 10.58 6.56 -22.43
C ARG A 40 9.10 6.61 -22.04
N ALA A 41 8.80 6.03 -20.88
CA ALA A 41 7.51 6.14 -20.23
C ALA A 41 7.74 6.54 -18.77
N GLY A 42 6.83 7.31 -18.21
CA GLY A 42 6.85 7.67 -16.80
C GLY A 42 5.43 7.85 -16.30
N THR A 43 5.26 7.66 -15.00
CA THR A 43 3.97 7.77 -14.30
C THR A 43 3.99 8.97 -13.37
N VAL A 44 2.85 9.64 -13.25
CA VAL A 44 2.63 10.70 -12.26
C VAL A 44 1.25 10.48 -11.66
N ASN A 45 1.10 10.74 -10.37
CA ASN A 45 -0.22 10.73 -9.76
C ASN A 45 -1.01 11.96 -10.22
N ILE A 46 -2.33 11.89 -10.10
CA ILE A 46 -3.24 12.98 -10.43
C ILE A 46 -3.81 13.53 -9.14
N PHE A 47 -3.84 14.85 -8.99
CA PHE A 47 -4.56 15.49 -7.90
C PHE A 47 -6.07 15.35 -8.12
N SER A 48 -6.79 15.07 -7.04
CA SER A 48 -8.19 14.64 -7.06
C SER A 48 -8.44 13.43 -7.98
N SER A 49 -7.88 12.27 -7.60
CA SER A 49 -8.07 11.01 -8.31
C SER A 49 -9.54 10.60 -8.44
N GLN A 50 -10.38 10.94 -7.46
CA GLN A 50 -11.83 10.70 -7.51
C GLN A 50 -12.50 11.47 -8.65
N ASP A 51 -12.11 12.73 -8.88
CA ASP A 51 -12.66 13.55 -9.96
C ASP A 51 -12.16 13.07 -11.32
N PHE A 52 -10.89 12.68 -11.41
CA PHE A 52 -10.34 12.06 -12.61
C PHE A 52 -11.09 10.77 -12.98
N PHE A 53 -11.37 9.92 -11.99
CA PHE A 53 -12.17 8.71 -12.19
C PHE A 53 -13.58 9.06 -12.68
N MET A 54 -14.28 9.96 -12.00
CA MET A 54 -15.64 10.34 -12.38
C MET A 54 -15.70 10.96 -13.76
N HIS A 55 -14.80 11.88 -14.09
CA HIS A 55 -14.70 12.46 -15.43
C HIS A 55 -14.57 11.37 -16.51
N THR A 56 -13.61 10.46 -16.34
CA THR A 56 -13.37 9.36 -17.29
C THR A 56 -14.58 8.41 -17.36
N PHE A 57 -15.20 8.11 -16.22
CA PHE A 57 -16.38 7.25 -16.17
C PHE A 57 -17.56 7.85 -16.94
N MET A 58 -17.82 9.14 -16.74
CA MET A 58 -18.91 9.87 -17.41
C MET A 58 -18.69 9.96 -18.92
N GLU A 59 -17.46 10.24 -19.38
CA GLU A 59 -17.11 10.20 -20.81
C GLU A 59 -17.41 8.83 -21.43
N ARG A 60 -17.11 7.74 -20.71
CA ARG A 60 -17.37 6.37 -21.19
C ARG A 60 -18.85 6.04 -21.24
N LEU A 61 -19.66 6.53 -20.29
CA LEU A 61 -21.11 6.39 -20.33
C LEU A 61 -21.70 7.12 -21.55
N GLN A 62 -21.29 8.37 -21.77
CA GLN A 62 -21.75 9.18 -22.90
C GLN A 62 -21.36 8.57 -24.25
N ALA A 63 -20.14 8.04 -24.37
CA ALA A 63 -19.68 7.32 -25.56
C ALA A 63 -20.51 6.05 -25.85
N ARG A 64 -21.25 5.54 -24.87
CA ARG A 64 -22.19 4.42 -25.01
C ARG A 64 -23.65 4.88 -25.16
N GLY A 65 -23.89 6.17 -25.36
CA GLY A 65 -25.22 6.74 -25.55
C GLY A 65 -26.01 6.97 -24.26
N ILE A 66 -25.39 6.78 -23.08
CA ILE A 66 -26.04 7.04 -21.80
C ILE A 66 -25.92 8.54 -21.52
N ARG A 67 -27.06 9.24 -21.59
CA ARG A 67 -27.12 10.68 -21.34
C ARG A 67 -27.02 10.97 -19.84
N CYS A 68 -25.99 11.69 -19.44
CA CYS A 68 -25.82 12.15 -18.07
C CYS A 68 -26.41 13.56 -17.93
N ILE A 69 -27.46 13.69 -17.11
CA ILE A 69 -28.13 14.97 -16.89
C ILE A 69 -27.58 15.58 -15.58
N PRO A 70 -27.02 16.80 -15.60
CA PRO A 70 -26.61 17.47 -14.37
C PRO A 70 -27.78 17.65 -13.42
N ALA A 71 -27.52 17.53 -12.11
CA ALA A 71 -28.46 18.05 -11.12
C ALA A 71 -28.59 19.57 -11.33
N ALA A 72 -29.79 20.11 -11.12
CA ALA A 72 -29.96 21.56 -11.10
C ALA A 72 -28.92 22.15 -10.12
N GLU A 73 -28.17 23.17 -10.56
CA GLU A 73 -27.08 23.84 -9.83
C GLU A 73 -25.69 23.17 -9.84
N ALA A 74 -25.50 21.98 -10.41
CA ALA A 74 -24.18 21.36 -10.49
C ALA A 74 -23.43 21.71 -11.79
N GLU A 75 -22.20 22.23 -11.67
CA GLU A 75 -21.30 22.47 -12.82
C GLU A 75 -20.88 21.17 -13.53
N VAL A 76 -20.94 20.03 -12.82
CA VAL A 76 -20.60 18.69 -13.33
C VAL A 76 -21.77 17.74 -13.23
N SER A 77 -21.87 16.78 -14.15
CA SER A 77 -22.99 15.83 -14.23
C SER A 77 -22.96 14.71 -13.18
N TYR A 78 -22.15 14.84 -12.13
CA TYR A 78 -21.98 13.84 -11.07
C TYR A 78 -21.85 14.47 -9.70
N LEU A 79 -22.18 13.71 -8.65
CA LEU A 79 -22.05 14.11 -7.25
C LEU A 79 -21.51 12.93 -6.43
N PHE A 80 -20.69 13.22 -5.42
CA PHE A 80 -20.30 12.24 -4.40
C PHE A 80 -21.28 12.30 -3.23
N GLY A 81 -21.83 11.17 -2.83
CA GLY A 81 -22.77 11.14 -1.71
C GLY A 81 -23.31 9.76 -1.40
N GLU A 82 -24.08 9.69 -0.32
CA GLU A 82 -24.82 8.48 0.03
C GLU A 82 -26.03 8.31 -0.90
N PHE A 83 -26.30 7.06 -1.28
CA PHE A 83 -27.53 6.72 -1.97
C PHE A 83 -28.72 6.97 -1.04
N ARG A 84 -29.65 7.84 -1.46
CA ARG A 84 -30.81 8.24 -0.65
C ARG A 84 -31.85 7.13 -0.65
N GLN A 85 -32.13 6.56 0.52
CA GLN A 85 -33.05 5.43 0.70
C GLN A 85 -34.49 5.74 0.22
N ASP A 86 -34.93 7.00 0.26
CA ASP A 86 -36.28 7.42 -0.14
C ASP A 86 -36.33 8.17 -1.47
N SER A 87 -35.29 8.03 -2.31
CA SER A 87 -35.32 8.63 -3.65
C SER A 87 -35.96 7.69 -4.68
N LEU A 88 -36.55 8.26 -5.74
CA LEU A 88 -36.94 7.51 -6.94
C LEU A 88 -35.74 6.93 -7.72
N SER A 89 -34.51 7.19 -7.26
CA SER A 89 -33.31 6.67 -7.89
C SER A 89 -33.21 5.16 -7.68
N VAL A 90 -32.69 4.45 -8.68
CA VAL A 90 -32.40 3.01 -8.58
C VAL A 90 -30.89 2.82 -8.65
N ARG A 91 -30.34 1.99 -7.76
CA ARG A 91 -28.92 1.62 -7.81
C ARG A 91 -28.66 0.78 -9.06
N MET A 92 -28.03 1.39 -10.07
CA MET A 92 -27.74 0.72 -11.35
C MET A 92 -26.59 -0.29 -11.26
N ALA A 93 -25.58 0.00 -10.42
CA ALA A 93 -24.41 -0.84 -10.25
C ALA A 93 -23.83 -0.70 -8.84
N SER A 94 -23.13 -1.73 -8.40
CA SER A 94 -22.34 -1.73 -7.17
C SER A 94 -21.08 -2.55 -7.47
N TYR A 95 -19.93 -2.02 -7.06
CA TYR A 95 -18.65 -2.69 -7.21
C TYR A 95 -17.99 -2.76 -5.85
N GLU A 96 -17.62 -3.97 -5.44
CA GLU A 96 -16.99 -4.25 -4.16
C GLU A 96 -15.75 -5.10 -4.41
N THR A 97 -14.66 -4.82 -3.69
CA THR A 97 -13.44 -5.63 -3.71
C THR A 97 -13.36 -6.42 -2.42
N SER A 98 -13.07 -7.71 -2.50
CA SER A 98 -12.98 -8.54 -1.31
C SER A 98 -11.83 -8.05 -0.41
N VAL A 99 -12.01 -8.15 0.91
CA VAL A 99 -10.93 -7.80 1.87
C VAL A 99 -9.66 -8.61 1.57
N GLN A 100 -9.80 -9.88 1.17
CA GLN A 100 -8.65 -10.73 0.85
C GLN A 100 -7.85 -10.20 -0.34
N ASP A 101 -8.50 -9.69 -1.38
CA ASP A 101 -7.82 -9.12 -2.55
C ASP A 101 -7.12 -7.81 -2.19
N VAL A 102 -7.77 -6.96 -1.39
CA VAL A 102 -7.16 -5.73 -0.87
C VAL A 102 -5.93 -6.05 -0.02
N VAL A 103 -6.03 -6.98 0.93
CA VAL A 103 -4.89 -7.38 1.77
C VAL A 103 -3.78 -8.01 0.92
N LYS A 104 -4.12 -8.83 -0.09
CA LYS A 104 -3.11 -9.40 -1.01
C LYS A 104 -2.37 -8.29 -1.75
N GLN A 105 -3.07 -7.28 -2.25
CA GLN A 105 -2.46 -6.14 -2.94
C GLN A 105 -1.54 -5.35 -2.00
N ILE A 106 -2.01 -5.02 -0.79
CA ILE A 106 -1.21 -4.33 0.24
C ILE A 106 0.07 -5.13 0.54
N MET A 107 -0.04 -6.44 0.70
CA MET A 107 1.07 -7.25 1.18
C MET A 107 2.07 -7.59 0.07
N LYS A 108 1.60 -7.97 -1.13
CA LYS A 108 2.42 -8.37 -2.27
C LYS A 108 3.12 -7.20 -2.94
N GLU A 109 2.37 -6.14 -3.23
CA GLU A 109 2.86 -4.96 -3.96
C GLU A 109 3.33 -3.84 -3.03
N SER A 110 3.13 -3.98 -1.72
CA SER A 110 3.37 -2.90 -0.76
C SER A 110 2.56 -1.64 -1.09
N ASP A 111 1.30 -1.82 -1.48
CA ASP A 111 0.45 -0.74 -1.98
C ASP A 111 -0.02 0.20 -0.85
N ASN A 112 0.54 1.41 -0.84
CA ASN A 112 0.28 2.40 0.21
C ASN A 112 -1.16 2.91 0.19
N LEU A 113 -1.76 3.09 -0.99
CA LEU A 113 -3.10 3.65 -1.12
C LEU A 113 -4.14 2.70 -0.52
N ASN A 114 -4.03 1.41 -0.81
CA ASN A 114 -4.91 0.39 -0.23
C ASN A 114 -4.69 0.26 1.28
N ALA A 115 -3.47 0.42 1.79
CA ALA A 115 -3.21 0.41 3.23
C ALA A 115 -3.93 1.57 3.95
N GLU A 116 -3.86 2.80 3.40
CA GLU A 116 -4.60 3.95 3.94
C GLU A 116 -6.12 3.78 3.81
N ALA A 117 -6.60 3.29 2.67
CA ALA A 117 -8.03 3.03 2.46
C ALA A 117 -8.56 1.98 3.45
N MET A 118 -7.77 0.93 3.72
CA MET A 118 -8.09 -0.10 4.71
C MET A 118 -8.06 0.47 6.14
N LEU A 119 -7.14 1.39 6.45
CA LEU A 119 -7.11 2.10 7.73
C LEU A 119 -8.39 2.93 7.93
N CYS A 120 -8.83 3.68 6.91
CA CYS A 120 -10.11 4.39 6.95
C CYS A 120 -11.29 3.41 7.11
N ARG A 121 -11.28 2.29 6.39
CA ARG A 121 -12.33 1.26 6.54
C ARG A 121 -12.39 0.70 7.96
N LEU A 122 -11.24 0.44 8.57
CA LEU A 122 -11.14 0.02 9.96
C LEU A 122 -11.71 1.10 10.89
N GLY A 123 -11.40 2.37 10.66
CA GLY A 123 -11.96 3.50 11.41
C GLY A 123 -13.49 3.57 11.34
N VAL A 124 -14.09 3.35 10.16
CA VAL A 124 -15.56 3.30 10.01
C VAL A 124 -16.15 2.16 10.84
N GLN A 125 -15.53 0.98 10.79
CA GLN A 125 -16.01 -0.21 11.50
C GLN A 125 -15.87 -0.09 13.01
N SER A 126 -14.75 0.45 13.50
CA SER A 126 -14.46 0.53 14.93
C SER A 126 -15.26 1.64 15.63
N SER A 127 -15.41 2.79 14.96
CA SER A 127 -16.06 3.96 15.56
C SER A 127 -17.57 4.01 15.33
N GLY A 128 -18.08 3.27 14.33
CA GLY A 128 -19.46 3.38 13.86
C GLY A 128 -19.76 4.72 13.16
N LYS A 129 -18.78 5.61 13.02
CA LYS A 129 -18.95 6.91 12.38
C LYS A 129 -18.98 6.74 10.87
N LYS A 130 -19.84 7.52 10.20
CA LYS A 130 -19.90 7.60 8.74
C LYS A 130 -18.72 8.36 8.13
N ARG A 131 -18.24 9.38 8.84
CA ARG A 131 -17.06 10.17 8.46
C ARG A 131 -15.97 9.88 9.45
N VAL A 132 -14.83 9.45 8.94
CA VAL A 132 -13.67 9.07 9.74
C VAL A 132 -12.42 9.74 9.21
N SER A 133 -11.46 9.90 10.11
CA SER A 133 -10.10 10.29 9.83
C SER A 133 -9.17 9.08 9.91
N ALA A 134 -7.91 9.26 9.52
CA ALA A 134 -6.88 8.25 9.75
C ALA A 134 -6.77 7.90 11.24
N GLU A 135 -6.94 8.87 12.15
CA GLU A 135 -6.84 8.66 13.60
C GLU A 135 -7.90 7.69 14.14
N ASP A 136 -9.10 7.65 13.56
CA ASP A 136 -10.12 6.67 13.96
C ASP A 136 -9.67 5.24 13.65
N GLY A 137 -8.95 5.04 12.53
CA GLY A 137 -8.32 3.77 12.18
C GLY A 137 -7.13 3.45 13.08
N LEU A 138 -6.26 4.43 13.36
CA LEU A 138 -5.10 4.27 14.23
C LEU A 138 -5.52 3.92 15.67
N SER A 139 -6.62 4.50 16.15
CA SER A 139 -7.23 4.17 17.44
C SER A 139 -7.61 2.68 17.52
N ALA A 140 -8.13 2.09 16.44
CA ALA A 140 -8.42 0.66 16.39
C ALA A 140 -7.14 -0.20 16.47
N ILE A 141 -6.04 0.24 15.84
CA ILE A 141 -4.75 -0.44 15.96
C ILE A 141 -4.22 -0.33 17.41
N ARG A 142 -4.34 0.83 18.05
CA ARG A 142 -3.96 1.02 19.48
C ARG A 142 -4.76 0.10 20.40
N MET A 143 -6.06 -0.10 20.14
CA MET A 143 -6.87 -1.07 20.89
C MET A 143 -6.35 -2.49 20.74
N LEU A 144 -5.96 -2.91 19.53
CA LEU A 144 -5.36 -4.23 19.30
C LEU A 144 -4.01 -4.39 20.02
N ILE A 145 -3.17 -3.36 20.02
CA ILE A 145 -1.91 -3.35 20.77
C ILE A 145 -2.18 -3.60 22.27
N LYS A 146 -3.19 -2.92 22.82
CA LYS A 146 -3.62 -3.11 24.21
C LYS A 146 -4.15 -4.52 24.47
N GLU A 147 -4.96 -5.07 23.56
CA GLU A 147 -5.47 -6.44 23.63
C GLU A 147 -4.34 -7.48 23.65
N MET A 148 -3.24 -7.23 22.92
CA MET A 148 -2.05 -8.06 22.95
C MET A 148 -1.19 -7.90 24.22
N GLY A 149 -1.62 -7.08 25.19
CA GLY A 149 -0.93 -6.88 26.47
C GLY A 149 0.16 -5.80 26.46
N TYR A 150 0.24 -4.99 25.40
CA TYR A 150 1.23 -3.93 25.26
C TYR A 150 0.64 -2.55 25.56
N ASN A 151 1.46 -1.62 26.06
CA ASN A 151 1.05 -0.22 26.22
C ASN A 151 1.16 0.52 24.86
N PRO A 152 0.06 0.98 24.25
CA PRO A 152 0.08 1.69 22.96
C PRO A 152 0.92 2.98 22.98
N ASP A 153 1.04 3.65 24.13
CA ASP A 153 1.77 4.91 24.27
C ASP A 153 3.29 4.75 24.11
N ARG A 154 3.80 3.51 24.08
CA ARG A 154 5.21 3.20 23.79
C ARG A 154 5.52 3.18 22.28
N TYR A 155 4.51 3.33 21.44
CA TYR A 155 4.61 3.29 19.99
C TYR A 155 4.03 4.57 19.40
N ASN A 156 4.51 4.94 18.22
CA ASN A 156 3.90 6.00 17.44
C ASN A 156 3.41 5.45 16.11
N LEU A 157 2.13 5.67 15.83
CA LEU A 157 1.49 5.27 14.59
C LEU A 157 0.96 6.54 13.95
N ALA A 158 1.52 6.90 12.80
CA ALA A 158 1.22 8.15 12.09
C ALA A 158 0.42 7.92 10.82
N ASP A 159 0.53 6.73 10.20
CA ASP A 159 -0.21 6.34 9.01
C ASP A 159 -0.40 4.80 8.97
N GLY A 160 -1.15 4.32 7.98
CA GLY A 160 -1.43 2.88 7.79
C GLY A 160 -0.42 2.19 6.87
N CYS A 161 0.22 2.94 5.98
CA CYS A 161 1.13 2.40 4.97
C CYS A 161 2.61 2.32 5.39
N GLY A 162 3.02 3.01 6.45
CA GLY A 162 4.40 3.01 6.93
C GLY A 162 5.33 3.99 6.21
N LEU A 163 4.82 4.97 5.46
CA LEU A 163 5.63 5.98 4.77
C LEU A 163 6.11 7.10 5.70
N SER A 164 5.36 7.39 6.76
CA SER A 164 5.71 8.42 7.72
C SER A 164 6.94 8.03 8.52
N ASN A 165 7.94 8.92 8.54
CA ASN A 165 9.12 8.82 9.41
C ASN A 165 8.77 8.89 10.90
N TYR A 166 7.54 9.27 11.24
CA TYR A 166 7.08 9.31 12.62
C TYR A 166 6.57 7.96 13.10
N ASN A 167 6.40 6.96 12.23
CA ASN A 167 6.05 5.62 12.67
C ASN A 167 7.18 5.01 13.50
N TYR A 168 6.86 4.57 14.70
CA TYR A 168 7.79 4.00 15.66
C TYR A 168 7.17 2.76 16.32
N ILE A 169 7.66 1.59 15.93
CA ILE A 169 7.26 0.28 16.46
C ILE A 169 8.50 -0.57 16.75
N SER A 170 8.35 -1.59 17.60
CA SER A 170 9.43 -2.53 17.93
C SER A 170 9.32 -3.86 17.16
N PRO A 171 10.44 -4.56 16.92
CA PRO A 171 10.41 -5.94 16.41
C PRO A 171 9.59 -6.88 17.30
N GLU A 172 9.65 -6.66 18.62
CA GLU A 172 8.87 -7.41 19.59
C GLU A 172 7.36 -7.28 19.35
N LEU A 173 6.85 -6.05 19.12
CA LEU A 173 5.44 -5.84 18.83
C LEU A 173 5.01 -6.56 17.54
N LEU A 174 5.85 -6.52 16.50
CA LEU A 174 5.59 -7.22 15.24
C LEU A 174 5.54 -8.74 15.42
N VAL A 175 6.48 -9.33 16.17
CA VAL A 175 6.47 -10.77 16.47
C VAL A 175 5.24 -11.13 17.30
N SER A 176 4.86 -10.30 18.27
CA SER A 176 3.64 -10.51 19.07
C SER A 176 2.38 -10.45 18.23
N PHE A 177 2.28 -9.52 17.27
CA PHE A 177 1.20 -9.49 16.29
C PHE A 177 1.17 -10.75 15.42
N LEU A 178 2.32 -11.20 14.90
CA LEU A 178 2.39 -12.41 14.09
C LEU A 178 1.98 -13.66 14.88
N ARG A 179 2.33 -13.74 16.17
CA ARG A 179 1.88 -14.80 17.07
C ARG A 179 0.38 -14.72 17.37
N TYR A 180 -0.16 -13.52 17.58
CA TYR A 180 -1.59 -13.28 17.76
C TYR A 180 -2.40 -13.67 16.52
N ALA A 181 -1.87 -13.39 15.32
CA ALA A 181 -2.48 -13.82 14.07
C ALA A 181 -2.42 -15.35 13.94
N TYR A 182 -1.28 -15.98 14.23
CA TYR A 182 -1.12 -17.44 14.17
C TYR A 182 -2.09 -18.18 15.11
N SER A 183 -2.37 -17.65 16.30
CA SER A 183 -3.32 -18.26 17.23
C SER A 183 -4.80 -18.19 16.78
N ARG A 184 -5.10 -17.39 15.74
CA ARG A 184 -6.43 -17.25 15.15
C ARG A 184 -6.41 -17.77 13.72
N THR A 185 -6.86 -19.01 13.55
CA THR A 185 -6.74 -19.75 12.27
C THR A 185 -7.26 -18.95 11.07
N ASP A 186 -8.38 -18.25 11.20
CA ASP A 186 -8.99 -17.49 10.12
C ASP A 186 -8.24 -16.19 9.78
N VAL A 187 -7.54 -15.58 10.76
CA VAL A 187 -6.67 -14.41 10.56
C VAL A 187 -5.35 -14.87 9.94
N PHE A 188 -4.74 -15.92 10.51
CA PHE A 188 -3.50 -16.50 10.01
C PHE A 188 -3.62 -16.88 8.53
N GLN A 189 -4.66 -17.63 8.15
CA GLN A 189 -4.82 -18.07 6.76
C GLN A 189 -4.93 -16.90 5.78
N LYS A 190 -5.64 -15.83 6.15
CA LYS A 190 -5.79 -14.64 5.28
C LYS A 190 -4.48 -13.86 5.16
N LEU A 191 -3.77 -13.67 6.28
CA LEU A 191 -2.48 -12.98 6.33
C LEU A 191 -1.40 -13.78 5.59
N TYR A 192 -1.27 -15.07 5.89
CA TYR A 192 -0.24 -15.96 5.33
C TYR A 192 -0.35 -16.10 3.81
N LYS A 193 -1.57 -16.17 3.27
CA LYS A 193 -1.81 -16.18 1.81
C LYS A 193 -1.47 -14.84 1.13
N ALA A 194 -1.52 -13.74 1.86
CA ALA A 194 -1.23 -12.41 1.34
C ALA A 194 0.27 -12.08 1.39
N LEU A 195 1.03 -12.65 2.32
CA LEU A 195 2.47 -12.39 2.49
C LEU A 195 3.27 -12.78 1.23
N PRO A 196 4.19 -11.93 0.73
CA PRO A 196 5.17 -12.29 -0.30
C PRO A 196 5.93 -13.57 0.04
N ILE A 197 6.24 -14.38 -0.97
CA ILE A 197 6.94 -15.66 -0.81
C ILE A 197 8.37 -15.52 -1.38
N GLY A 198 9.36 -15.90 -0.56
CA GLY A 198 10.77 -15.85 -0.89
C GLY A 198 11.12 -16.48 -2.25
N GLY A 199 11.57 -15.65 -3.20
CA GLY A 199 11.98 -16.08 -4.54
C GLY A 199 10.83 -16.50 -5.47
N VAL A 200 9.60 -16.08 -5.16
CA VAL A 200 8.40 -16.46 -5.94
C VAL A 200 7.61 -15.25 -6.39
N ASP A 201 7.23 -14.34 -5.48
CA ASP A 201 6.31 -13.25 -5.82
C ASP A 201 6.47 -12.00 -4.96
N GLY A 202 5.77 -10.95 -5.37
CA GLY A 202 5.73 -9.65 -4.72
C GLY A 202 7.13 -9.06 -4.51
N THR A 203 7.30 -8.32 -3.42
CA THR A 203 8.58 -7.69 -3.09
C THR A 203 9.71 -8.66 -2.72
N LEU A 204 9.47 -9.97 -2.68
CA LEU A 204 10.47 -11.02 -2.44
C LEU A 204 10.83 -11.83 -3.70
N GLU A 205 10.22 -11.55 -4.86
CA GLU A 205 10.42 -12.31 -6.11
C GLU A 205 11.91 -12.47 -6.48
N PHE A 206 12.70 -11.40 -6.33
CA PHE A 206 14.13 -11.39 -6.67
C PHE A 206 15.07 -11.63 -5.48
N ARG A 207 14.54 -12.02 -4.32
CA ARG A 207 15.28 -12.37 -3.09
C ARG A 207 15.21 -13.87 -2.84
N MET A 208 16.05 -14.40 -1.94
CA MET A 208 15.97 -15.82 -1.51
C MET A 208 15.90 -16.82 -2.69
N LYS A 209 16.94 -16.77 -3.52
CA LYS A 209 16.99 -17.49 -4.80
C LYS A 209 16.98 -19.01 -4.61
N LYS A 210 16.55 -19.72 -5.66
CA LYS A 210 16.61 -21.19 -5.72
C LYS A 210 17.99 -21.70 -5.27
N GLY A 211 17.99 -22.59 -4.27
CA GLY A 211 19.19 -23.15 -3.64
C GLY A 211 19.44 -22.67 -2.22
N THR A 212 18.82 -21.58 -1.76
CA THR A 212 18.82 -21.18 -0.34
C THR A 212 17.74 -21.94 0.45
N LEU A 213 17.88 -21.99 1.78
CA LEU A 213 16.89 -22.62 2.65
C LEU A 213 15.60 -21.80 2.76
N SER A 214 15.73 -20.49 2.60
CA SER A 214 14.66 -19.50 2.59
C SER A 214 13.78 -19.52 1.34
N HIS A 215 14.27 -20.06 0.21
CA HIS A 215 13.52 -20.13 -1.04
C HIS A 215 12.20 -20.90 -0.87
N ARG A 216 11.07 -20.29 -1.22
CA ARG A 216 9.70 -20.84 -1.04
C ARG A 216 9.30 -21.16 0.40
N ASN A 217 10.15 -20.86 1.38
CA ASN A 217 9.91 -21.15 2.79
C ASN A 217 9.55 -19.89 3.58
N VAL A 218 10.22 -18.77 3.29
CA VAL A 218 9.91 -17.50 3.94
C VAL A 218 8.66 -16.87 3.32
N HIS A 219 7.68 -16.56 4.17
CA HIS A 219 6.49 -15.79 3.85
C HIS A 219 6.53 -14.50 4.67
N ALA A 220 6.91 -13.37 4.06
CA ALA A 220 7.22 -12.16 4.83
C ALA A 220 6.93 -10.86 4.08
N LYS A 221 6.56 -9.83 4.84
CA LYS A 221 6.39 -8.47 4.35
C LYS A 221 7.72 -7.72 4.45
N THR A 222 8.05 -7.01 3.37
CA THR A 222 9.20 -6.09 3.33
C THR A 222 8.81 -4.68 3.72
N GLY A 223 9.75 -3.94 4.31
CA GLY A 223 9.70 -2.48 4.45
C GLY A 223 10.99 -1.86 3.90
N SER A 224 10.89 -0.76 3.16
CA SER A 224 12.06 -0.05 2.62
C SER A 224 11.80 1.44 2.57
N PHE A 225 12.59 2.17 3.33
CA PHE A 225 12.64 3.63 3.33
C PHE A 225 14.11 4.08 3.39
N THR A 226 14.38 5.37 3.25
CA THR A 226 15.74 5.89 3.33
C THR A 226 16.42 5.43 4.62
N ALA A 227 17.53 4.69 4.47
CA ALA A 227 18.31 4.08 5.56
C ALA A 227 17.58 3.05 6.46
N ILE A 228 16.35 2.65 6.14
CA ILE A 228 15.55 1.70 6.92
C ILE A 228 15.14 0.53 6.04
N ASN A 229 15.46 -0.70 6.47
CA ASN A 229 15.04 -1.93 5.79
C ASN A 229 14.49 -2.90 6.82
N CYS A 230 13.29 -3.43 6.57
CA CYS A 230 12.63 -4.36 7.47
C CYS A 230 12.16 -5.61 6.73
N LEU A 231 12.09 -6.73 7.45
CA LEU A 231 11.49 -7.98 7.01
C LEU A 231 10.81 -8.65 8.19
N ALA A 232 9.51 -8.92 8.09
CA ALA A 232 8.77 -9.60 9.16
C ALA A 232 7.75 -10.59 8.58
N GLY A 233 7.62 -11.75 9.20
CA GLY A 233 6.74 -12.80 8.71
C GLY A 233 7.00 -14.14 9.37
N TYR A 234 6.79 -15.20 8.59
CA TYR A 234 6.92 -16.58 9.03
C TYR A 234 7.93 -17.35 8.16
N LEU A 235 8.53 -18.37 8.77
CA LEU A 235 9.34 -19.38 8.09
C LEU A 235 9.20 -20.71 8.84
N LYS A 236 9.50 -21.82 8.17
CA LYS A 236 9.54 -23.14 8.79
C LYS A 236 10.98 -23.61 8.99
N ALA A 237 11.35 -23.90 10.23
CA ALA A 237 12.65 -24.46 10.58
C ALA A 237 12.75 -25.96 10.25
N ARG A 238 13.97 -26.50 10.16
CA ARG A 238 14.22 -27.93 9.84
C ARG A 238 13.61 -28.90 10.84
N ASN A 239 13.48 -28.51 12.10
CA ASN A 239 12.78 -29.29 13.12
C ASN A 239 11.24 -29.28 12.98
N GLY A 240 10.72 -28.59 11.96
CA GLY A 240 9.29 -28.54 11.64
C GLY A 240 8.52 -27.42 12.33
N HIS A 241 9.13 -26.65 13.23
CA HIS A 241 8.48 -25.52 13.88
C HIS A 241 8.26 -24.35 12.92
N GLU A 242 7.07 -23.76 12.98
CA GLU A 242 6.77 -22.47 12.35
C GLU A 242 7.30 -21.34 13.25
N ILE A 243 8.12 -20.45 12.70
CA ILE A 243 8.78 -19.37 13.43
C ILE A 243 8.27 -18.03 12.90
N ALA A 244 7.69 -17.24 13.79
CA ALA A 244 7.41 -15.83 13.55
C ALA A 244 8.68 -15.00 13.82
N PHE A 245 9.03 -14.08 12.93
CA PHE A 245 10.23 -13.26 13.04
C PHE A 245 9.99 -11.81 12.60
N ALA A 246 10.83 -10.90 13.10
CA ALA A 246 10.92 -9.52 12.64
C ALA A 246 12.38 -9.04 12.70
N ILE A 247 12.88 -8.51 11.58
CA ILE A 247 14.21 -7.93 11.44
C ILE A 247 14.03 -6.48 11.01
N MET A 248 14.56 -5.54 11.78
CA MET A 248 14.49 -4.10 11.50
C MET A 248 15.89 -3.51 11.52
N ASN A 249 16.40 -3.15 10.35
CA ASN A 249 17.70 -2.50 10.19
C ASN A 249 17.46 -1.00 10.01
N GLN A 250 17.96 -0.19 10.94
CA GLN A 250 17.96 1.28 10.85
C GLN A 250 19.39 1.78 10.60
N ASN A 251 19.52 3.01 10.08
CA ASN A 251 20.79 3.65 9.76
C ASN A 251 21.68 2.82 8.81
N ALA A 252 21.05 2.01 7.94
CA ALA A 252 21.77 1.19 6.97
C ALA A 252 22.18 2.05 5.76
N LEU A 253 23.49 2.22 5.57
CA LEU A 253 24.05 2.97 4.44
C LEU A 253 23.79 2.30 3.08
N SER A 254 23.64 0.97 3.09
CA SER A 254 23.36 0.16 1.91
C SER A 254 22.12 -0.70 2.12
N GLY A 255 21.01 -0.33 1.48
CA GLY A 255 19.79 -1.14 1.52
C GLY A 255 19.98 -2.53 0.91
N ARG A 256 20.91 -2.68 -0.05
CA ARG A 256 21.27 -3.98 -0.63
C ARG A 256 21.90 -4.89 0.41
N GLU A 257 22.84 -4.38 1.19
CA GLU A 257 23.51 -5.16 2.24
C GLU A 257 22.55 -5.49 3.38
N ALA A 258 21.70 -4.55 3.80
CA ALA A 258 20.69 -4.82 4.82
C ALA A 258 19.71 -5.94 4.40
N ARG A 259 19.26 -5.95 3.14
CA ARG A 259 18.41 -7.03 2.61
C ARG A 259 19.16 -8.36 2.51
N ALA A 260 20.43 -8.35 2.09
CA ALA A 260 21.26 -9.56 2.06
C ALA A 260 21.47 -10.14 3.47
N PHE A 261 21.68 -9.28 4.47
CA PHE A 261 21.75 -9.67 5.88
C PHE A 261 20.44 -10.32 6.35
N GLN A 262 19.28 -9.73 6.05
CA GLN A 262 17.98 -10.31 6.37
C GLN A 262 17.79 -11.70 5.78
N ASP A 263 18.13 -11.87 4.48
CA ASP A 263 18.02 -13.16 3.79
C ASP A 263 18.94 -14.22 4.46
N ALA A 264 20.16 -13.84 4.82
CA ALA A 264 21.11 -14.72 5.50
C ALA A 264 20.66 -15.12 6.92
N VAL A 265 20.06 -14.19 7.68
CA VAL A 265 19.46 -14.49 8.98
C VAL A 265 18.31 -15.49 8.83
N CYS A 266 17.45 -15.33 7.81
CA CYS A 266 16.39 -16.32 7.56
C CYS A 266 16.98 -17.70 7.27
N ASP A 267 18.01 -17.82 6.44
CA ASP A 267 18.66 -19.10 6.17
C ASP A 267 19.25 -19.74 7.44
N GLU A 268 19.84 -18.94 8.34
CA GLU A 268 20.40 -19.43 9.59
C GLU A 268 19.31 -19.89 10.56
N VAL A 269 18.21 -19.16 10.70
CA VAL A 269 17.08 -19.53 11.56
C VAL A 269 16.38 -20.81 11.05
N ILE A 270 16.44 -21.09 9.75
CA ILE A 270 15.84 -22.30 9.17
C ILE A 270 16.66 -23.55 9.48
N ARG A 271 17.98 -23.43 9.65
CA ARG A 271 18.88 -24.58 9.89
C ARG A 271 18.50 -25.38 11.14
#